data_AF-A0A534N7T1-F1
#
_entry.id   AF-A0A534N7T1-F1
#
_cell.length_a   1.000
_cell.length_b   1.000
_cell.length_c   1.000
_cell.angle_alpha   90.00
_cell.angle_beta   90.00
_cell.angle_gamma   90.00
#
_symmetry.space_group_name_H-M   'P 1'
#
loop_
_entity.id
_entity.type
_entity.pdbx_description
1 polymer ?
#
loop_
_entity_poly.entity_id
_entity_poly.type
_entity_poly.pdbx_seq_one_letter_code
_entity_poly.pdbx_strand_id
1 'polypeptide(L)' 'MAATSRVNDPENGAQIVVPVRYVARGRVVQSTSLQLSSEAVRVRSPVPPGVGLLVAVKLYLPH' A
#
# COMPACT_ATOMS: atom_id res chain seq x y z
N MET A 1 -17.79 2.07 2.83
CA MET A 1 -17.04 1.99 1.56
C MET A 1 -15.97 3.06 1.62
N ALA A 2 -14.70 2.71 1.83
CA ALA A 2 -13.60 3.69 1.82
C ALA A 2 -13.27 4.02 0.36
N ALA A 3 -13.43 5.28 -0.03
CA ALA A 3 -13.06 5.76 -1.36
C ALA A 3 -11.52 5.69 -1.50
N THR A 4 -11.00 4.71 -2.25
CA THR A 4 -9.56 4.56 -2.49
C THR A 4 -9.21 5.27 -3.80
N SER A 5 -8.80 6.53 -3.72
CA SER A 5 -8.37 7.31 -4.88
C SER A 5 -6.92 7.00 -5.26
N ARG A 6 -6.53 7.35 -6.49
CA ARG A 6 -5.11 7.48 -6.84
C ARG A 6 -4.64 8.82 -6.29
N VAL A 7 -3.57 8.81 -5.51
CA VAL A 7 -2.94 10.05 -5.04
C VAL A 7 -2.00 10.54 -6.14
N ASN A 8 -2.14 11.79 -6.51
CA ASN A 8 -1.22 12.46 -7.44
C ASN A 8 -0.39 13.48 -6.67
N ASP A 9 0.83 13.68 -7.14
CA ASP A 9 1.73 14.74 -6.73
C ASP A 9 1.05 16.10 -7.01
N PRO A 10 0.87 16.95 -5.98
CA PRO A 10 0.23 18.25 -6.18
C PRO A 10 1.05 19.20 -7.07
N GLU A 11 2.36 19.00 -7.20
CA GLU A 11 3.24 19.89 -7.96
C GLU A 11 3.29 19.55 -9.45
N ASN A 12 3.32 18.25 -9.79
CA ASN A 12 3.53 17.81 -11.17
C ASN A 12 2.41 16.89 -11.71
N GLY A 13 1.37 16.61 -10.91
CA GLY A 13 0.24 15.76 -11.30
C GLY A 13 0.57 14.28 -11.47
N ALA A 14 1.82 13.88 -11.23
CA ALA A 14 2.29 12.52 -11.37
C ALA A 14 1.68 11.60 -10.31
N GLN A 15 1.36 10.35 -10.64
CA GLN A 15 0.83 9.41 -9.64
C GLN A 15 1.88 9.11 -8.57
N ILE A 16 1.54 9.30 -7.29
CA ILE A 16 2.40 8.93 -6.16
C ILE A 16 2.36 7.41 -6.01
N VAL A 17 3.52 6.78 -6.21
CA VAL A 17 3.73 5.35 -5.99
C VAL A 17 4.69 5.18 -4.82
N VAL A 18 4.22 4.53 -3.75
CA VAL A 18 5.01 4.31 -2.54
C VAL A 18 5.45 2.85 -2.45
N PRO A 19 6.74 2.57 -2.20
CA PRO A 19 7.17 1.24 -1.81
C PRO A 19 6.50 0.81 -0.51
N VAL A 20 6.04 -0.44 -0.48
CA VAL A 20 5.36 -1.05 0.66
C VAL A 20 6.05 -2.36 1.01
N ARG A 21 6.32 -2.56 2.29
CA ARG A 21 6.78 -3.84 2.83
C ARG A 21 5.78 -4.34 3.86
N TYR A 22 5.35 -5.60 3.73
CA TYR A 22 4.42 -6.20 4.69
C TYR A 22 4.73 -7.68 4.94
N VAL A 23 4.11 -8.28 5.96
CA VAL A 23 4.25 -9.72 6.26
C VAL A 23 2.95 -10.46 5.93
N ALA A 24 3.03 -11.48 5.08
CA ALA A 24 1.93 -12.41 4.81
C ALA A 24 2.37 -13.85 5.00
N ARG A 25 1.64 -14.59 5.85
CA ARG A 25 1.93 -16.00 6.19
C ARG A 25 3.40 -16.25 6.57
N GLY A 26 3.96 -15.38 7.42
CA GLY A 26 5.35 -15.48 7.89
C GLY A 26 6.40 -15.07 6.86
N ARG A 27 6.01 -14.59 5.67
CA ARG A 27 6.94 -14.13 4.63
C ARG A 27 6.86 -12.62 4.49
N VAL A 28 8.03 -12.00 4.38
CA VAL A 28 8.13 -10.59 4.02
C VAL A 28 7.84 -10.44 2.52
N VAL A 29 6.92 -9.56 2.19
CA VAL A 29 6.59 -9.18 0.81
C VAL A 29 6.96 -7.72 0.60
N GLN A 30 7.67 -7.45 -0.49
CA GLN A 30 7.93 -6.10 -0.99
C GLN A 30 7.07 -5.86 -2.23
N SER A 31 6.39 -4.72 -2.28
CA SER A 31 5.45 -4.37 -3.34
C SER A 31 5.41 -2.83 -3.49
N THR A 32 4.57 -2.34 -4.39
CA THR A 32 4.27 -0.92 -4.56
C THR A 32 2.78 -0.65 -4.38
N SER A 33 2.42 0.57 -4.01
CA SER A 33 1.02 0.99 -3.95
C SER A 33 0.38 1.00 -5.34
N LEU A 34 -0.83 0.45 -5.40
CA LEU A 34 -1.75 0.58 -6.55
C LEU A 34 -2.72 1.74 -6.34
N GLN A 35 -3.15 1.92 -5.09
CA GLN A 35 -4.00 3.00 -4.60
C GLN A 35 -3.57 3.34 -3.18
N LEU A 36 -3.74 4.60 -2.80
CA LEU A 36 -3.36 5.10 -1.50
C LEU A 36 -4.43 6.09 -1.03
N SER A 37 -4.79 6.03 0.24
CA SER A 37 -5.59 7.05 0.91
C SER A 37 -5.05 7.27 2.31
N SER A 38 -5.62 8.22 3.04
CA SER A 38 -5.33 8.42 4.47
C SER A 38 -5.68 7.20 5.34
N GLU A 39 -6.56 6.32 4.86
CA GLU A 39 -7.08 5.18 5.62
C GLU A 39 -6.52 3.84 5.17
N ALA A 40 -6.09 3.73 3.91
CA ALA A 40 -5.74 2.45 3.31
C ALA A 40 -4.66 2.55 2.24
N VAL A 41 -3.88 1.47 2.13
CA VAL A 41 -3.00 1.22 0.99
C VAL A 41 -3.42 -0.06 0.30
N ARG A 42 -3.60 -0.01 -1.03
CA ARG A 42 -3.87 -1.20 -1.84
C ARG A 42 -2.57 -1.63 -2.51
N VAL A 43 -2.21 -2.90 -2.34
CA VAL A 43 -1.00 -3.49 -2.93
C VAL A 43 -1.34 -4.80 -3.64
N ARG A 44 -0.46 -5.25 -4.54
CA ARG A 44 -0.50 -6.64 -5.01
C ARG A 44 0.02 -7.56 -3.92
N SER A 45 -0.70 -8.66 -3.67
CA SER A 45 -0.25 -9.73 -2.79
C SER A 45 -0.22 -11.07 -3.53
N PRO A 46 0.91 -11.81 -3.51
CA PRO A 46 0.96 -13.17 -4.07
C PRO A 46 0.00 -14.13 -3.36
N VAL A 47 -0.13 -13.98 -2.04
CA VAL A 47 -1.08 -14.73 -1.21
C VAL A 47 -1.74 -13.76 -0.23
N PRO A 48 -3.05 -13.45 -0.40
CA PRO A 48 -3.75 -12.59 0.54
C PRO A 48 -3.72 -13.18 1.97
N PRO A 49 -3.45 -12.36 2.99
CA PRO A 49 -3.70 -12.77 4.37
C PRO A 49 -5.21 -12.99 4.58
N GLY A 50 -5.56 -13.84 5.55
CA GLY A 50 -6.95 -13.99 5.97
C GLY A 50 -7.52 -12.67 6.48
N VAL A 51 -8.81 -12.44 6.23
CA VAL A 51 -9.52 -11.23 6.71
C VAL A 51 -9.47 -11.20 8.24
N GLY A 52 -9.20 -10.01 8.80
CA GLY A 52 -9.12 -9.79 10.25
C GLY A 52 -7.74 -10.11 10.86
N LEU A 53 -6.78 -10.64 10.09
CA LEU A 53 -5.41 -10.80 10.57
C LEU A 53 -4.66 -9.47 10.61
N LEU A 54 -3.92 -9.26 11.69
CA LEU A 54 -3.00 -8.13 11.81
C LEU A 54 -1.79 -8.35 10.89
N VAL A 55 -1.44 -7.30 10.15
CA VAL A 55 -0.31 -7.28 9.23
C VAL A 55 0.61 -6.13 9.61
N ALA A 56 1.88 -6.43 9.88
CA ALA A 56 2.89 -5.38 9.99
C ALA A 56 3.17 -4.79 8.60
N VAL A 57 3.05 -3.47 8.47
CA VAL A 57 3.29 -2.72 7.23
C VAL A 57 4.33 -1.63 7.49
N LYS A 58 5.23 -1.43 6.52
CA LYS A 58 6.10 -0.25 6.41
C LYS A 58 5.87 0.43 5.07
N LEU A 59 5.67 1.74 5.12
CA LEU A 59 5.56 2.62 3.95
C LEU A 59 6.82 3.47 3.86
N TYR A 60 7.34 3.63 2.65
CA TYR A 60 8.51 4.46 2.37
C TYR A 60 8.05 5.67 1.56
N LEU A 61 7.68 6.75 2.25
CA LEU A 61 7.21 7.96 1.60
C LEU A 61 8.37 8.67 0.89
N PRO A 62 8.14 9.25 -0.32
CA PRO A 62 9.10 10.17 -0.92
C PRO A 62 9.29 11.41 -0.01
N HIS A 63 10.49 11.97 -0.03
CA HIS A 63 10.86 13.17 0.70
C HIS A 63 10.28 14.43 0.06
#